data_AF-A0A9J5Z5J9-F1
#
_entry.id   AF-A0A9J5Z5J9-F1
#
_cell.length_a   1.000
_cell.length_b   1.000
_cell.length_c   1.000
_cell.angle_alpha   90.00
_cell.angle_beta   90.00
_cell.angle_gamma   90.00
#
_symmetry.space_group_name_H-M   'P 1'
#
loop_
_entity.id
_entity.type
_entity.pdbx_description
1 polymer ?
#
loop_
_entity_poly.entity_id
_entity_poly.type
_entity_poly.pdbx_seq_one_letter_code
_entity_poly.pdbx_strand_id
1 'polypeptide(L)' 'MHNVHAQKEQKLILLNRENQPVGPTDDVVIELSSFLGTMARNATLCPFDIFDWRSMDTKQDLWDYTKEKYIIPEAA' A
#
# COMPACT_ATOMS: atom_id res chain seq x y z
N MET A 1 -13.27 6.75 -8.74
CA MET A 1 -11.85 6.38 -8.70
C MET A 1 -11.12 7.42 -7.86
N HIS A 2 -10.50 7.02 -6.75
CA HIS A 2 -9.66 7.91 -5.97
C HIS A 2 -8.33 8.12 -6.70
N ASN A 3 -7.93 9.38 -6.91
CA ASN A 3 -6.71 9.71 -7.65
C ASN A 3 -5.51 9.77 -6.71
N VAL A 4 -5.13 8.60 -6.17
CA VAL A 4 -4.04 8.43 -5.19
C VAL A 4 -2.70 8.87 -5.78
N HIS A 5 -2.52 8.69 -7.09
CA HIS A 5 -1.28 9.07 -7.77
C HIS A 5 -1.04 10.59 -7.78
N ALA A 6 -2.09 11.39 -7.92
CA ALA A 6 -2.03 12.86 -7.91
C ALA A 6 -2.07 13.49 -6.50
N GLN A 7 -2.20 12.66 -5.46
CA GLN A 7 -2.27 13.11 -4.08
C GLN A 7 -0.96 13.76 -3.64
N LYS A 8 -1.06 14.98 -3.10
CA LYS A 8 0.07 15.80 -2.61
C LYS A 8 0.33 15.64 -1.11
N GLU A 9 -0.71 15.37 -0.31
CA GLU A 9 -0.62 15.21 1.14
C GLU A 9 -0.76 13.73 1.50
N GLN A 10 0.13 13.20 2.35
CA GLN A 10 0.04 11.80 2.78
C GLN A 10 -1.16 11.58 3.70
N LYS A 11 -1.82 10.41 3.58
CA LYS A 11 -2.91 10.00 4.48
C LYS A 11 -2.40 9.11 5.61
N LEU A 12 -2.82 9.37 6.84
CA LEU A 12 -2.50 8.50 7.98
C LEU A 12 -3.25 7.17 7.87
N ILE A 13 -2.57 6.07 8.19
CA ILE A 13 -3.15 4.75 8.39
C ILE A 13 -2.88 4.33 9.83
N LEU A 14 -3.95 3.97 10.55
CA LEU A 14 -3.88 3.41 11.88
C LEU A 14 -3.91 1.89 11.79
N LEU A 15 -2.96 1.24 12.45
CA LEU A 15 -2.88 -0.21 12.55
C LEU A 15 -3.39 -0.68 13.91
N ASN A 16 -4.10 -1.80 13.93
CA ASN A 16 -4.42 -2.50 15.18
C ASN A 16 -3.23 -3.36 15.65
N ARG A 17 -3.42 -4.08 16.77
CA ARG A 17 -2.38 -4.96 17.34
C ARG A 17 -1.96 -6.13 16.43
N GLU A 18 -2.76 -6.44 15.41
CA GLU A 18 -2.48 -7.46 14.41
C GLU A 18 -1.88 -6.87 13.12
N ASN A 19 -1.51 -5.58 13.13
CA ASN A 19 -1.02 -4.82 11.97
C ASN A 19 -2.04 -4.70 10.82
N GLN A 20 -3.34 -4.77 11.12
CA GLN A 20 -4.39 -4.53 10.14
C GLN A 20 -4.79 -3.05 10.12
N PRO A 21 -5.05 -2.46 8.93
CA PRO A 21 -5.52 -1.09 8.83
C PRO A 21 -6.96 -0.97 9.36
N VAL A 22 -7.17 -0.10 10.34
CA VAL A 22 -8.46 0.10 11.01
C VAL A 22 -8.95 1.55 11.00
N GLY A 23 -8.19 2.48 10.45
CA GLY A 23 -8.58 3.88 10.46
C GLY A 23 -7.51 4.82 9.90
N PRO A 24 -7.74 6.13 9.94
CA PRO A 24 -8.68 6.84 10.80
C PRO A 24 -10.15 6.85 10.32
N THR A 25 -10.41 6.55 9.03
CA THR A 25 -11.77 6.40 8.48
C THR A 25 -11.84 5.21 7.53
N ASP A 26 -13.03 4.65 7.33
CA ASP A 26 -13.27 3.54 6.40
C ASP A 26 -12.87 3.90 4.97
N ASP A 27 -13.13 5.14 4.54
CA ASP A 27 -12.77 5.62 3.20
C ASP A 27 -11.26 5.53 2.94
N VAL A 28 -10.43 5.86 3.94
CA VAL A 28 -8.98 5.78 3.81
C VAL A 28 -8.52 4.32 3.74
N VAL A 29 -9.14 3.42 4.50
CA VAL A 29 -8.84 1.98 4.47
C VAL A 29 -9.26 1.34 3.13
N ILE A 30 -10.43 1.72 2.61
CA ILE A 30 -10.94 1.28 1.30
C ILE A 30 -10.04 1.79 0.17
N GLU A 31 -9.60 3.04 0.26
CA GLU A 31 -8.69 3.63 -0.72
C GLU A 31 -7.33 2.93 -0.70
N LEU A 32 -6.74 2.71 0.48
CA LEU A 32 -5.49 1.95 0.64
C LEU A 32 -5.63 0.56 0.01
N SER A 33 -6.72 -0.16 0.31
CA SER A 33 -6.98 -1.49 -0.23
C SER A 33 -7.08 -1.48 -1.76
N SER A 34 -7.75 -0.46 -2.32
CA SER A 34 -7.86 -0.27 -3.76
C SER A 34 -6.51 0.05 -4.41
N PHE A 35 -5.70 0.89 -3.77
CA PHE A 35 -4.37 1.27 -4.21
C PHE A 35 -3.41 0.07 -4.24
N LEU A 36 -3.33 -0.69 -3.14
CA LEU A 36 -2.55 -1.92 -3.07
C LEU A 36 -3.01 -2.93 -4.13
N GLY A 37 -4.32 -3.06 -4.33
CA GLY A 37 -4.88 -3.92 -5.37
C GLY A 37 -4.48 -3.52 -6.79
N THR A 38 -4.38 -2.22 -7.09
CA THR A 38 -3.86 -1.72 -8.37
C THR A 38 -2.40 -2.09 -8.56
N MET A 39 -1.57 -1.88 -7.53
CA MET A 39 -0.15 -2.21 -7.60
C MET A 39 0.10 -3.70 -7.79
N ALA A 40 -0.64 -4.56 -7.07
CA ALA A 40 -0.53 -6.01 -7.19
C ALA A 40 -0.90 -6.53 -8.59
N ARG A 41 -1.67 -5.76 -9.37
CA ARG A 41 -2.05 -6.11 -10.76
C ARG A 41 -1.11 -5.49 -11.81
N ASN A 42 -0.16 -4.67 -11.39
CA ASN A 42 0.80 -4.06 -12.30
C ASN A 42 1.94 -5.05 -12.55
N ALA A 43 2.01 -5.63 -13.76
CA ALA A 43 3.01 -6.63 -14.10
C ALA A 43 4.47 -6.15 -14.00
N THR A 44 4.72 -4.83 -14.04
CA THR A 44 6.06 -4.27 -13.81
C THR A 44 6.45 -4.32 -12.34
N LEU A 45 5.48 -4.18 -11.43
CA LEU A 45 5.71 -4.18 -9.98
C LEU A 45 5.50 -5.57 -9.36
N CYS A 46 4.58 -6.36 -9.89
CA CYS A 46 4.28 -7.71 -9.45
C CYS A 46 4.09 -8.62 -10.68
N PRO A 47 5.19 -9.14 -11.25
CA PRO A 47 5.14 -10.06 -12.38
C PRO A 47 4.38 -11.35 -12.02
N PHE A 48 3.56 -11.84 -12.95
CA PHE A 48 2.74 -13.05 -12.73
C PHE A 48 3.55 -14.37 -12.82
N ASP A 49 4.78 -14.31 -13.33
CA ASP A 49 5.70 -15.43 -13.47
C ASP A 49 6.60 -15.63 -12.23
N ILE A 50 6.56 -14.71 -11.25
CA ILE A 50 7.23 -14.84 -9.97
C ILE A 50 6.24 -15.32 -8.91
N PHE A 51 6.29 -16.62 -8.61
CA PHE A 51 5.37 -17.25 -7.64
C PHE A 51 5.84 -17.17 -6.19
N ASP A 52 7.16 -17.09 -5.96
CA ASP A 52 7.70 -16.88 -4.62
C ASP A 52 7.86 -15.37 -4.37
N TRP A 53 7.06 -14.86 -3.44
CA TRP A 53 7.20 -13.48 -2.96
C TRP A 53 8.66 -13.17 -2.67
N ARG A 54 9.41 -14.05 -1.98
CA ARG A 54 10.81 -13.81 -1.59
C ARG A 54 11.74 -13.52 -2.78
N SER A 55 11.41 -14.01 -3.96
CA SER A 55 12.18 -13.79 -5.19
C SER A 55 11.86 -12.47 -5.91
N MET A 56 10.81 -11.75 -5.51
CA MET A 56 10.44 -10.46 -6.11
C MET A 56 11.41 -9.35 -5.68
N ASP A 57 11.99 -8.63 -6.63
CA ASP A 57 12.98 -7.56 -6.40
C ASP A 57 12.35 -6.18 -6.13
N THR A 58 11.16 -5.93 -6.69
CA THR A 58 10.38 -4.70 -6.58
C THR A 58 9.65 -4.48 -5.25
N LYS A 59 9.82 -5.38 -4.26
CA LYS A 59 9.10 -5.27 -2.97
C LYS A 59 9.37 -3.94 -2.26
N GLN A 60 10.63 -3.52 -2.29
CA GLN A 60 11.07 -2.31 -1.62
C GLN A 60 10.47 -1.09 -2.30
N ASP A 61 10.44 -1.08 -3.64
CA ASP A 61 9.80 -0.02 -4.43
C ASP A 61 8.30 0.08 -4.13
N LEU A 62 7.60 -1.06 -4.03
CA LEU A 62 6.18 -1.09 -3.62
C LEU A 62 5.97 -0.49 -2.23
N TRP A 63 6.85 -0.83 -1.29
CA TRP A 63 6.76 -0.33 0.08
C TRP A 63 7.06 1.16 0.17
N ASP A 64 8.10 1.61 -0.52
CA ASP A 64 8.48 3.02 -0.57
C ASP A 64 7.40 3.86 -1.27
N TYR A 65 6.84 3.36 -2.37
CA TYR A 65 5.73 4.02 -3.03
C TYR A 65 4.46 4.08 -2.16
N THR A 66 4.21 3.05 -1.36
CA THR A 66 3.12 3.08 -0.38
C THR A 66 3.37 4.17 0.67
N LYS A 67 4.59 4.25 1.21
CA LYS A 67 4.96 5.27 2.22
C LYS A 67 4.98 6.69 1.65
N GLU A 68 5.23 6.87 0.36
CA GLU A 68 5.09 8.17 -0.30
C GLU A 68 3.66 8.69 -0.28
N LYS A 69 2.66 7.79 -0.26
CA LYS A 69 1.23 8.14 -0.28
C LYS A 69 0.57 8.08 1.09
N TYR A 70 1.07 7.23 1.98
CA TYR A 70 0.48 6.95 3.28
C TYR A 70 1.50 7.05 4.40
N ILE A 71 1.11 7.69 5.50
CA ILE A 71 1.84 7.65 6.76
C ILE A 71 1.37 6.39 7.49
N ILE A 72 2.23 5.37 7.55
CA ILE A 72 1.97 4.13 8.30
C ILE A 72 2.96 4.12 9.47
N PRO A 73 2.52 4.44 10.70
CA PRO A 73 3.40 4.41 11.86
C PRO A 73 3.91 2.98 12.09
N GLU A 74 5.22 2.84 12.28
CA GLU A 74 5.75 1.58 12.79
C GLU A 74 5.22 1.35 14.21
N ALA A 75 4.81 0.11 14.50
CA ALA A 75 4.43 -0.26 15.86
C ALA A 75 5.64 -0.02 16.78
N ALA A 76 5.43 0.77 17.84
CA ALA A 76 6.44 1.05 18.86
C ALA A 76 6.80 -0.19 19.68
#